data_AF-A0A532TZT5-F1
#
_entry.id   AF-A0A532TZT5-F1
#
_cell.length_a   1.000
_cell.length_b   1.000
_cell.length_c   1.000
_cell.angle_alpha   90.00
_cell.angle_beta   90.00
_cell.angle_gamma   90.00
#
_symmetry.space_group_name_H-M   'P 1'
#
loop_
_entity.id
_entity.type
_entity.pdbx_description
1 polymer ?
#
loop_
_entity_poly.entity_id
_entity_poly.type
_entity_poly.pdbx_seq_one_letter_code
_entity_poly.pdbx_strand_id
1 'polypeptide(L)'
;MARKKEETTTEEEKKVSPVLAPLRKVVLASIGAVAIAQEEAEDLINKLVERGEIAREEGRKLMQDMMAKRREKVEAQFDARVEGALEKMNVPTKADLKAVEKKLDELNKKLDKLVK
;
A
#
# COMPACT_ATOMS: atom_id res chain seq x y z
N MET A 1 -23.76 -47.80 -13.22
CA MET A 1 -22.65 -46.85 -13.47
C MET A 1 -22.54 -45.97 -12.23
N ALA A 2 -21.75 -46.33 -11.21
CA ALA A 2 -20.31 -46.12 -11.08
C ALA A 2 -19.93 -44.62 -11.03
N ARG A 3 -19.82 -44.06 -9.81
CA ARG A 3 -18.62 -43.50 -9.13
C ARG A 3 -18.66 -41.95 -9.15
N LYS A 4 -18.81 -41.23 -8.02
CA LYS A 4 -17.97 -41.08 -6.79
C LYS A 4 -16.92 -39.96 -6.96
N LYS A 5 -16.89 -39.09 -5.92
CA LYS A 5 -15.96 -37.99 -5.55
C LYS A 5 -16.36 -36.60 -6.09
N GLU A 6 -16.48 -35.55 -5.28
CA GLU A 6 -15.76 -35.22 -4.04
C GLU A 6 -16.62 -34.36 -3.10
N GLU A 7 -16.79 -34.82 -1.87
CA GLU A 7 -16.87 -33.96 -0.70
C GLU A 7 -15.45 -33.49 -0.39
N THR A 8 -15.24 -32.17 -0.23
CA THR A 8 -14.26 -31.69 0.75
C THR A 8 -14.62 -30.29 1.20
N THR A 9 -15.26 -30.26 2.36
CA THR A 9 -15.13 -29.28 3.42
C THR A 9 -13.75 -28.62 3.44
N THR A 10 -13.70 -27.29 3.44
CA THR A 10 -12.86 -26.59 4.42
C THR A 10 -13.58 -25.34 4.84
N GLU A 11 -14.22 -25.47 6.00
CA GLU A 11 -14.49 -24.35 6.90
C GLU A 11 -13.18 -23.59 7.13
N GLU A 12 -13.17 -22.30 6.87
CA GLU A 12 -12.52 -21.36 7.79
C GLU A 12 -13.41 -20.12 7.89
N GLU A 13 -14.26 -20.15 8.91
CA GLU A 13 -14.77 -18.94 9.54
C GLU A 13 -13.60 -18.02 9.86
N LYS A 14 -13.42 -16.96 9.07
CA LYS A 14 -12.85 -15.74 9.60
C LYS A 14 -13.94 -14.69 9.49
N LYS A 15 -14.63 -14.46 10.62
CA LYS A 15 -15.53 -13.34 10.85
C LYS A 15 -14.78 -12.04 10.51
N VAL A 16 -14.77 -11.66 9.24
CA VAL A 16 -14.36 -10.33 8.83
C VAL A 16 -15.54 -9.46 9.21
N SER A 17 -15.35 -8.62 10.21
CA SER A 17 -16.37 -7.80 10.86
C SER A 17 -17.35 -7.23 9.82
N PRO A 18 -18.67 -7.18 10.09
CA PRO A 18 -19.68 -6.70 9.13
C PRO A 18 -19.40 -5.28 8.59
N VAL A 19 -18.52 -4.53 9.25
CA VAL A 19 -18.04 -3.19 8.88
C VAL A 19 -16.92 -3.18 7.82
N LEU A 20 -16.13 -4.26 7.70
CA LEU A 20 -14.96 -4.33 6.80
C LEU A 20 -15.33 -4.72 5.35
N ALA A 21 -16.45 -5.42 5.16
CA ALA A 21 -16.94 -5.80 3.83
C ALA A 21 -17.31 -4.59 2.94
N PRO A 22 -18.07 -3.57 3.40
CA PRO A 22 -18.32 -2.37 2.60
C PRO A 22 -17.05 -1.54 2.38
N LEU A 23 -16.14 -1.48 3.37
CA LEU A 23 -14.87 -0.77 3.23
C LEU A 23 -13.99 -1.37 2.13
N ARG A 24 -13.90 -2.70 2.04
CA ARG A 24 -13.17 -3.39 0.94
C ARG A 24 -13.75 -3.03 -0.42
N LYS A 25 -15.07 -2.96 -0.57
CA LYS A 25 -15.72 -2.58 -1.84
C LYS A 25 -15.40 -1.14 -2.24
N VAL A 26 -15.42 -0.21 -1.28
CA VAL A 26 -15.06 1.20 -1.53
C VAL A 26 -13.60 1.32 -1.95
N VAL A 27 -12.68 0.60 -1.28
CA VAL A 27 -11.25 0.59 -1.65
C VAL A 27 -11.05 0.00 -3.05
N LEU A 28 -11.65 -1.16 -3.35
CA LEU A 28 -11.56 -1.79 -4.69
C LEU A 28 -12.14 -0.89 -5.78
N ALA A 29 -13.28 -0.24 -5.55
CA ALA A 29 -13.87 0.71 -6.48
C ALA A 29 -12.97 1.94 -6.70
N SER A 30 -12.31 2.44 -5.64
CA SER A 30 -11.39 3.57 -5.74
C SER A 30 -10.13 3.24 -6.55
N ILE A 31 -9.59 2.03 -6.40
CA ILE A 31 -8.45 1.56 -7.21
C ILE A 31 -8.89 1.39 -8.67
N GLY A 32 -10.08 0.84 -8.92
CA GLY A 32 -10.65 0.70 -10.26
C GLY A 32 -10.89 2.05 -10.96
N ALA A 33 -11.42 3.05 -10.26
CA ALA A 33 -11.64 4.39 -10.82
C ALA A 33 -10.33 5.09 -11.23
N VAL A 34 -9.24 4.85 -10.48
CA VAL A 34 -7.92 5.38 -10.84
C VAL A 34 -7.34 4.72 -12.09
N ALA A 35 -7.57 3.42 -12.28
CA ALA A 35 -7.13 2.70 -13.48
C ALA A 35 -7.82 3.24 -14.74
N ILE A 36 -9.14 3.46 -14.70
CA ILE A 36 -9.88 4.07 -15.82
C ILE A 36 -9.32 5.46 -16.16
N ALA A 37 -9.06 6.29 -15.15
CA ALA A 37 -8.48 7.62 -15.37
C ALA A 37 -7.05 7.58 -15.95
N GLN A 38 -6.29 6.49 -15.74
CA GLN A 38 -4.98 6.31 -16.38
C GLN A 38 -5.13 5.99 -17.87
N GLU A 39 -6.05 5.09 -18.23
CA GLU A 39 -6.34 4.74 -19.63
C GLU A 39 -6.77 5.99 -20.42
N GLU A 40 -7.67 6.80 -19.85
CA GLU A 40 -8.14 8.04 -20.50
C GLU A 40 -7.01 9.05 -20.72
N ALA A 41 -6.10 9.17 -19.76
CA ALA A 41 -4.94 10.06 -19.86
C ALA A 41 -3.94 9.58 -20.92
N GLU A 42 -3.74 8.26 -21.02
CA GLU A 42 -2.90 7.64 -22.05
C GLU A 42 -3.46 7.90 -23.45
N ASP A 43 -4.78 7.72 -23.62
CA ASP A 43 -5.50 7.99 -24.86
C ASP A 43 -5.45 9.46 -25.29
N LEU A 44 -5.55 10.39 -24.34
CA LEU A 44 -5.40 11.82 -24.62
C LEU A 44 -3.99 12.13 -25.14
N ILE A 45 -2.95 11.60 -24.49
CA ILE A 45 -1.57 11.80 -24.93
C ILE A 45 -1.36 11.19 -26.33
N ASN A 46 -1.89 9.98 -26.57
CA ASN A 46 -1.81 9.35 -27.88
C ASN A 46 -2.50 10.18 -28.98
N LYS A 47 -3.70 10.72 -28.70
CA LYS A 47 -4.41 11.61 -29.64
C LYS A 47 -3.63 12.90 -29.94
N LEU A 48 -2.98 13.49 -28.94
CA LEU A 48 -2.14 14.68 -29.15
C LEU A 48 -0.91 14.37 -30.01
N VAL A 49 -0.31 13.18 -29.85
CA VAL A 49 0.80 12.71 -30.72
C VAL A 49 0.31 12.46 -32.14
N GLU A 50 -0.85 11.81 -32.32
CA GLU A 50 -1.42 11.51 -33.64
C GLU A 50 -1.82 12.76 -34.41
N ARG A 51 -2.32 13.79 -33.70
CA ARG A 51 -2.62 15.11 -34.28
C ARG A 51 -1.38 15.93 -34.61
N GLY A 52 -0.20 15.46 -34.20
CA GLY A 52 1.06 16.19 -34.38
C GLY A 52 1.21 17.40 -33.46
N GLU A 53 0.38 17.51 -32.41
CA GLU A 53 0.43 18.61 -31.43
C GLU A 53 1.63 18.45 -30.46
N ILE A 54 2.14 17.23 -30.31
CA ILE A 54 3.33 16.90 -29.52
C ILE A 54 4.19 15.85 -30.24
N ALA A 55 5.50 15.90 -30.00
CA ALA A 55 6.40 14.89 -30.51
C ALA A 55 6.18 13.53 -29.82
N ARG A 56 6.39 12.44 -30.55
CA ARG A 56 6.25 11.07 -30.01
C ARG A 56 7.15 10.81 -28.80
N GLU A 57 8.35 11.39 -28.80
CA GLU A 57 9.28 11.32 -27.65
C GLU A 57 8.77 12.09 -26.44
N GLU A 58 8.19 13.28 -26.65
CA GLU A 58 7.61 14.10 -25.58
C GLU A 58 6.39 13.41 -24.96
N GLY A 59 5.51 12.82 -25.78
CA GLY A 59 4.38 12.03 -25.29
C GLY A 59 4.81 10.84 -24.43
N ARG A 60 5.84 10.08 -24.87
CA ARG A 60 6.41 8.98 -24.07
C ARG A 60 7.01 9.45 -22.75
N LYS A 61 7.74 10.56 -22.77
CA LYS A 61 8.35 11.15 -21.57
C LYS A 61 7.28 11.61 -20.58
N LEU A 62 6.21 12.23 -21.06
CA LEU A 62 5.08 12.67 -20.24
C LEU A 62 4.38 11.50 -19.55
N MET A 63 4.12 10.39 -20.26
CA MET A 63 3.58 9.17 -19.67
C MET A 63 4.48 8.61 -18.56
N GLN A 64 5.79 8.55 -18.84
CA GLN A 64 6.77 7.98 -17.91
C GLN A 64 6.89 8.84 -16.63
N ASP A 65 6.97 10.17 -16.78
CA ASP A 65 7.01 11.11 -15.66
C ASP A 65 5.73 11.07 -14.82
N MET A 66 4.57 10.92 -15.47
CA MET A 66 3.28 10.80 -14.78
C MET A 66 3.21 9.53 -13.92
N MET A 67 3.69 8.40 -14.45
CA MET A 67 3.76 7.13 -13.71
C MET A 67 4.75 7.20 -12.54
N ALA A 68 5.93 7.78 -12.75
CA ALA A 68 6.94 7.95 -11.71
C ALA A 68 6.45 8.83 -10.56
N LYS A 69 5.94 10.03 -10.86
CA LYS A 69 5.40 10.96 -9.84
C LYS A 69 4.21 10.39 -9.09
N ARG A 70 3.37 9.57 -9.74
CA ARG A 70 2.26 8.89 -9.06
C ARG A 70 2.76 7.88 -8.03
N ARG A 71 3.72 7.01 -8.40
CA ARG A 71 4.25 6.01 -7.46
C ARG A 71 4.81 6.66 -6.21
N GLU A 72 5.67 7.66 -6.38
CA GLU A 72 6.29 8.39 -5.27
C GLU A 72 5.26 9.07 -4.36
N LYS A 73 4.26 9.75 -4.95
CA LYS A 73 3.19 10.39 -4.16
C LYS A 73 2.29 9.39 -3.45
N VAL A 74 1.96 8.27 -4.11
CA VAL A 74 1.11 7.22 -3.52
C VAL A 74 1.85 6.55 -2.37
N GLU A 75 3.12 6.19 -2.53
CA GLU A 75 3.94 5.61 -1.47
C GLU A 75 4.05 6.56 -0.28
N ALA A 76 4.46 7.81 -0.49
CA ALA A 76 4.61 8.79 0.59
C ALA A 76 3.30 9.07 1.35
N GLN A 77 2.18 9.21 0.62
CA GLN A 77 0.87 9.42 1.25
C GLN A 77 0.35 8.17 1.94
N PHE A 78 0.65 6.98 1.40
CA PHE A 78 0.25 5.72 1.99
C PHE A 78 1.02 5.49 3.30
N ASP A 79 2.35 5.67 3.30
CA ASP A 79 3.19 5.55 4.49
C ASP A 79 2.71 6.49 5.60
N ALA A 80 2.50 7.78 5.30
CA ALA A 80 2.00 8.74 6.28
C ALA A 80 0.60 8.39 6.83
N ARG A 81 -0.28 7.82 5.99
CA ARG A 81 -1.62 7.37 6.42
C ARG A 81 -1.55 6.12 7.29
N VAL A 82 -0.67 5.18 6.94
CA VAL A 82 -0.44 3.96 7.73
C VAL A 82 0.17 4.32 9.07
N GLU A 83 1.16 5.20 9.11
CA GLU A 83 1.80 5.69 10.33
C GLU A 83 0.78 6.38 11.25
N GLY A 84 0.00 7.33 10.72
CA GLY A 84 -1.06 7.98 11.51
C GLY A 84 -2.20 7.05 11.97
N ALA A 85 -2.46 5.95 11.25
CA ALA A 85 -3.41 4.93 11.70
C ALA A 85 -2.83 4.05 12.80
N LEU A 86 -1.54 3.69 12.71
CA LEU A 86 -0.82 2.93 13.73
C LEU A 86 -0.72 3.70 15.04
N GLU A 87 -0.43 5.00 14.98
CA GLU A 87 -0.44 5.89 16.16
C GLU A 87 -1.80 5.88 16.87
N LYS A 88 -2.90 6.02 16.11
CA LYS A 88 -4.27 5.99 16.67
C LYS A 88 -4.65 4.65 17.28
N MET A 89 -4.06 3.56 16.79
CA MET A 89 -4.24 2.22 17.35
C MET A 89 -3.24 1.89 18.46
N ASN A 90 -2.40 2.86 18.86
CA ASN A 90 -1.38 2.71 19.89
C ASN A 90 -0.39 1.57 19.60
N VAL A 91 -0.13 1.31 18.31
CA VAL A 91 0.77 0.26 17.82
C VAL A 91 2.16 0.88 17.61
N PRO A 92 3.17 0.54 18.43
CA PRO A 92 4.52 1.06 18.26
C PRO A 92 5.20 0.52 17.00
N THR A 93 6.01 1.34 16.35
CA THR A 93 6.75 0.95 15.13
C THR A 93 7.99 0.12 15.46
N LYS A 94 8.58 -0.52 14.45
CA LYS A 94 9.88 -1.20 14.61
C LYS A 94 11.01 -0.24 15.04
N ALA A 95 10.94 1.02 14.63
CA ALA A 95 11.94 2.01 15.02
C ALA A 95 11.86 2.31 16.52
N ASP A 96 10.64 2.44 17.05
CA ASP A 96 10.40 2.65 18.48
C ASP A 96 10.92 1.49 19.32
N LEU A 97 10.67 0.25 18.87
CA LEU A 97 11.18 -0.96 19.55
C LEU A 97 12.72 -0.97 19.62
N LYS A 98 13.40 -0.65 18.51
CA LYS A 98 14.87 -0.54 18.49
C LYS A 98 15.40 0.57 19.39
N ALA A 99 14.69 1.69 19.48
CA ALA A 99 15.07 2.79 20.35
C ALA A 99 14.95 2.41 21.83
N VAL A 100 13.90 1.65 22.18
CA VAL A 100 13.72 1.10 23.54
C VAL A 100 14.80 0.06 23.86
N GLU A 101 15.12 -0.83 22.92
CA GLU A 101 16.17 -1.85 23.07
C GLU A 101 17.54 -1.21 23.38
N LYS A 102 17.93 -0.17 22.64
CA LYS A 102 19.16 0.58 22.93
C LYS A 102 19.17 1.21 24.32
N LYS A 103 18.05 1.80 24.74
CA LYS A 103 17.94 2.40 26.08
C LYS A 103 18.04 1.32 27.17
N LEU A 104 17.48 0.14 26.94
CA LEU A 104 17.57 -1.00 27.85
C LEU A 104 19.02 -1.50 27.98
N ASP A 105 19.74 -1.62 26.86
CA ASP A 105 21.16 -2.00 26.86
C ASP A 105 22.05 -0.99 27.58
N GLU A 106 21.80 0.31 27.40
CA GLU A 106 22.52 1.35 28.11
C GLU A 106 22.24 1.34 29.61
N LEU A 107 20.98 1.10 30.02
CA LEU A 107 20.64 0.94 31.42
C LEU A 107 21.33 -0.29 32.03
N ASN A 108 21.29 -1.44 31.34
CA ASN A 108 21.97 -2.65 31.81
C ASN A 108 23.46 -2.43 32.00
N LYS A 109 24.14 -1.75 31.06
CA LYS A 109 25.56 -1.40 31.19
C LYS A 109 25.85 -0.47 32.38
N LYS A 110 24.94 0.44 32.73
CA LYS A 110 25.08 1.32 33.90
C LYS A 110 24.84 0.53 35.19
N LEU A 111 23.88 -0.39 35.19
CA LEU A 111 23.58 -1.25 36.33
C LEU A 111 24.76 -2.17 36.64
N ASP A 112 25.34 -2.82 35.63
CA ASP A 112 26.53 -3.69 35.79
C ASP A 112 27.75 -2.96 36.35
N LYS A 113 27.86 -1.64 36.10
CA LYS A 113 28.93 -0.80 36.66
C LYS A 113 28.70 -0.40 38.12
N LEU A 114 27.46 -0.43 38.60
CA LEU A 114 27.08 -0.10 39.98
C LEU A 114 27.02 -1.34 40.87
N VAL A 115 26.80 -2.52 40.27
CA VAL A 115 26.72 -3.81 40.96
C VAL A 115 28.11 -4.49 41.07
N LYS A 116 29.09 -4.06 40.27
CA LYS A 116 30.52 -4.38 40.45
C LYS A 116 31.18 -3.43 41.43
#